data_AF-A0A7C5JA09-F1
#
_entry.id   AF-A0A7C5JA09-F1
#
_cell.length_a   1.000
_cell.length_b   1.000
_cell.length_c   1.000
_cell.angle_alpha   90.00
_cell.angle_beta   90.00
_cell.angle_gamma   90.00
#
_symmetry.space_group_name_H-M   'P 1'
#
loop_
_entity.id
_entity.type
_entity.pdbx_description
1 polymer ?
#
loop_
_entity_poly.entity_id
_entity_poly.type
_entity_poly.pdbx_seq_one_letter_code
_entity_poly.pdbx_strand_id
1 'polypeptide(L)' 'MKTKATINRSFQEKTRYVSGNAGDKKILICEVKLSARRLNRDVLTQKSIKLLKKYEGYSVEYGLLSLEDIEGF' A
#
# COMPACT_ATOMS: atom_id res chain seq x y z
N MET A 1 -5.01 -21.62 11.54
CA MET A 1 -5.70 -20.88 10.45
C MET A 1 -4.66 -20.34 9.49
N LYS A 2 -4.71 -20.72 8.20
CA LYS A 2 -3.84 -20.18 7.15
C LYS A 2 -4.65 -19.19 6.32
N THR A 3 -4.49 -17.89 6.56
CA THR A 3 -5.18 -16.87 5.77
C THR A 3 -4.41 -16.66 4.48
N LYS A 4 -4.87 -17.29 3.39
CA LYS A 4 -4.44 -16.97 2.02
C LYS A 4 -5.17 -15.70 1.58
N ALA A 5 -4.43 -14.67 1.17
CA ALA A 5 -4.98 -13.55 0.42
C ALA A 5 -4.38 -13.58 -1.00
N THR A 6 -5.22 -13.95 -1.97
CA THR A 6 -4.93 -13.88 -3.40
C THR A 6 -5.30 -12.49 -3.92
N ILE A 7 -4.43 -11.85 -4.71
CA ILE A 7 -4.78 -10.61 -5.44
C ILE A 7 -4.53 -10.84 -6.94
N ASN A 8 -5.61 -10.74 -7.71
CA ASN A 8 -5.65 -10.88 -9.16
C ASN A 8 -5.43 -9.51 -9.84
N ARG A 9 -4.42 -9.48 -10.72
CA ARG A 9 -4.24 -8.68 -11.95
C ARG A 9 -4.65 -7.19 -12.00
N SER A 10 -3.60 -6.38 -12.24
CA SER A 10 -3.56 -5.17 -13.09
C SER A 10 -3.71 -3.79 -12.43
N PHE A 11 -2.74 -3.42 -11.58
CA PHE A 11 -2.18 -2.05 -11.58
C PHE A 11 -0.69 -2.20 -11.20
N GLN A 12 0.21 -1.97 -12.14
CA GLN A 12 1.66 -2.12 -11.96
C GLN A 12 2.20 -0.96 -11.11
N GLU A 13 1.92 -0.98 -9.81
CA GLU A 13 2.56 -0.20 -8.73
C GLU A 13 2.30 -1.02 -7.46
N LYS A 14 3.33 -1.69 -6.95
CA LYS A 14 3.26 -2.80 -5.98
C LYS A 14 2.71 -2.35 -4.61
N THR A 15 1.39 -2.26 -4.49
CA THR A 15 0.71 -1.97 -3.22
C THR A 15 0.65 -3.24 -2.37
N ARG A 16 1.27 -3.25 -1.19
CA ARG A 16 1.31 -4.39 -0.26
C ARG A 16 0.40 -4.13 0.94
N TYR A 17 -0.66 -4.92 1.06
CA TYR A 17 -1.58 -4.90 2.20
C TYR A 17 -1.06 -5.81 3.33
N VAL A 18 -1.04 -5.32 4.57
CA VAL A 18 -0.72 -6.12 5.78
C VAL A 18 -1.78 -5.83 6.84
N SER A 19 -2.47 -6.86 7.32
CA SER A 19 -3.38 -6.77 8.48
C SER A 19 -2.72 -7.44 9.68
N GLY A 20 -2.66 -6.73 10.80
CA GLY A 20 -2.07 -7.21 12.05
C GLY A 20 -3.10 -7.18 13.18
N ASN A 21 -3.30 -8.34 13.82
CA ASN A 21 -4.25 -8.61 14.91
C ASN A 21 -5.76 -8.54 14.58
N ALA A 22 -6.51 -9.45 15.20
CA ALA A 22 -7.92 -9.73 14.91
C ALA A 22 -8.89 -8.56 15.18
N GLY A 23 -8.45 -7.47 15.82
CA GLY A 23 -9.24 -6.26 16.09
C GLY A 23 -8.77 -5.00 15.36
N ASP A 24 -7.50 -4.93 14.94
CA ASP A 24 -6.90 -3.73 14.34
C ASP A 24 -6.83 -3.88 12.82
N LYS A 25 -7.91 -3.44 12.17
CA LYS A 25 -8.04 -3.47 10.72
C LYS A 25 -7.20 -2.34 10.11
N LYS A 26 -5.96 -2.66 9.71
CA LYS A 26 -5.04 -1.70 9.07
C LYS A 26 -4.82 -2.00 7.58
N ILE A 27 -4.63 -0.94 6.79
CA ILE A 27 -4.25 -0.98 5.38
C ILE A 27 -3.01 -0.15 5.18
N LEU A 28 -1.96 -0.77 4.66
CA LEU A 28 -0.81 -0.07 4.12
C LEU A 28 -0.98 0.09 2.61
N ILE A 29 -0.91 1.33 2.13
CA ILE A 29 -0.92 1.67 0.71
C ILE A 29 0.46 2.20 0.34
N CYS A 30 1.18 1.46 -0.49
CA CYS A 30 2.52 1.87 -0.92
C CYS A 30 2.60 2.15 -2.41
N GLU A 31 3.34 3.20 -2.76
CA GLU A 31 3.85 3.44 -4.11
C GLU A 31 5.34 3.17 -4.14
N VAL A 32 5.79 2.38 -5.13
CA VAL A 32 7.21 2.06 -5.34
C VAL A 32 7.65 2.64 -6.67
N LYS A 33 8.74 3.40 -6.68
CA LYS A 33 9.32 4.02 -7.89
C LYS A 33 10.82 3.76 -7.97
N LEU A 34 11.40 3.95 -9.16
CA LEU A 34 12.86 3.86 -9.29
C LEU A 34 13.58 5.05 -8.66
N SER A 35 12.96 6.24 -8.69
CA SER A 35 13.54 7.48 -8.17
C SER A 35 12.59 8.10 -7.15
N ALA A 36 13.13 8.53 -6.01
CA ALA A 36 12.35 9.16 -4.95
C ALA A 36 11.65 10.45 -5.40
N ARG A 37 12.25 11.18 -6.36
CA ARG A 37 11.70 12.42 -6.93
C ARG A 37 10.34 12.23 -7.63
N ARG A 38 10.01 11.00 -8.01
CA ARG A 38 8.75 10.66 -8.69
C ARG A 38 7.66 10.22 -7.71
N LEU A 39 7.99 10.07 -6.43
CA LEU A 39 7.02 9.71 -5.40
C LEU A 39 6.19 10.94 -5.03
N ASN A 40 4.88 10.76 -4.93
CA ASN A 40 3.98 11.85 -4.54
C ASN A 40 2.85 11.28 -3.68
N ARG A 41 2.86 11.65 -2.40
CA ARG A 41 1.90 11.16 -1.41
C ARG A 41 0.46 11.60 -1.72
N ASP A 42 0.29 12.81 -2.21
CA ASP A 42 -1.02 13.35 -2.52
C ASP A 42 -1.63 12.62 -3.71
N VAL A 43 -0.82 12.36 -4.74
CA VAL A 43 -1.23 11.55 -5.90
C VAL A 43 -1.61 10.13 -5.48
N LEU A 44 -0.83 9.49 -4.61
CA LEU A 44 -1.14 8.17 -4.06
C LEU A 44 -2.45 8.18 -3.25
N THR A 45 -2.66 9.22 -2.46
CA THR A 45 -3.89 9.42 -1.66
C THR A 45 -5.10 9.61 -2.56
N GLN A 46 -4.99 10.39 -3.64
CA GLN A 46 -6.08 10.58 -4.60
C GLN A 46 -6.40 9.28 -5.36
N LYS A 47 -5.38 8.52 -5.76
CA LYS A 47 -5.53 7.20 -6.41
C LYS A 47 -6.27 6.21 -5.50
N SER A 48 -6.04 6.26 -4.19
CA SER A 48 -6.60 5.31 -3.24
C SER A 48 -8.03 5.62 -2.79
N ILE A 49 -8.61 6.79 -3.06
CA ILE A 49 -9.96 7.17 -2.57
C ILE A 49 -11.03 6.10 -2.86
N LYS A 50 -11.03 5.54 -4.07
CA LYS A 50 -12.00 4.48 -4.44
C LYS A 50 -11.75 3.18 -3.68
N LEU A 51 -10.49 2.89 -3.32
CA LEU A 51 -10.13 1.76 -2.49
C LEU A 51 -10.61 1.99 -1.06
N LEU A 52 -10.38 3.17 -0.49
CA LEU A 52 -10.76 3.49 0.89
C LEU A 52 -12.26 3.33 1.15
N LYS A 53 -13.11 3.69 0.17
CA LYS A 53 -14.56 3.46 0.25
C LYS A 53 -14.94 1.98 0.41
N LYS A 54 -14.13 1.05 -0.12
CA LYS A 54 -14.37 -0.40 0.01
C LYS A 54 -13.87 -0.97 1.33
N TYR A 55 -12.99 -0.24 2.01
CA TYR A 55 -12.37 -0.64 3.26
C TYR A 55 -12.67 0.38 4.35
N GLU A 56 -13.92 0.81 4.42
CA GLU A 56 -14.40 1.68 5.48
C GLU A 56 -14.19 1.00 6.86
N GLY A 57 -13.78 1.79 7.85
CA GLY A 57 -13.43 1.30 9.18
C GLY A 57 -12.05 0.67 9.30
N TYR A 58 -11.23 0.68 8.23
CA TYR A 58 -9.80 0.37 8.34
C TYR A 58 -8.98 1.65 8.56
N SER A 59 -7.94 1.57 9.40
CA SER A 59 -6.92 2.63 9.50
C SER A 59 -5.96 2.54 8.31
N VAL A 60 -5.65 3.67 7.68
CA VAL A 60 -4.83 3.72 6.47
C VAL A 60 -3.48 4.33 6.75
N GLU A 61 -2.42 3.64 6.33
CA GLU A 61 -1.05 4.14 6.31
C GLU A 61 -0.55 4.22 4.87
N TYR A 62 0.33 5.18 4.60
CA TYR A 62 0.90 5.41 3.27
C TYR A 62 2.41 5.27 3.31
N GLY A 63 2.95 4.42 2.44
CA GLY A 63 4.38 4.26 2.22
C GLY A 63 4.79 4.77 0.84
N LEU A 64 5.90 5.50 0.78
CA LEU A 64 6.54 5.88 -0.47
C LEU A 64 7.92 5.24 -0.46
N LEU A 65 8.21 4.39 -1.45
CA LEU A 65 9.44 3.62 -1.52
C LEU A 65 10.13 3.84 -2.87
N SER A 66 11.44 3.91 -2.84
CA SER A 66 12.32 4.05 -3.99
C SER A 66 13.46 3.03 -3.95
N LEU A 67 14.29 2.99 -5.00
CA LEU A 67 15.54 2.24 -4.95
C LEU A 67 16.50 2.78 -3.88
N GLU A 68 16.39 4.06 -3.52
CA GLU A 68 17.23 4.69 -2.49
C GLU A 68 16.92 4.08 -1.10
N ASP A 69 15.70 3.55 -0.91
CA ASP A 69 15.26 2.90 0.33
C ASP A 69 15.68 1.42 0.43
N ILE A 70 16.45 0.90 -0.54
CA ILE A 70 16.87 -0.51 -0.61
C ILE A 70 18.19 -0.78 0.15
N GLU A 71 18.71 0.17 0.94
CA GLU A 71 19.98 -0.03 1.67
C GLU A 71 20.05 -1.41 2.38
N GLY A 72 20.98 -2.27 1.91
CA GLY A 72 21.35 -3.53 2.57
C GLY A 72 20.89 -4.86 1.97
N PHE A 73 20.56 -4.97 0.67
CA PHE A 73 20.39 -6.28 -0.01
C PHE A 73 21.64 -6.75 -0.75
#